data_AF-A0A0L7LND4-F1
#
_entry.id   AF-A0A0L7LND4-F1
#
_cell.length_a   1.000
_cell.length_b   1.000
_cell.length_c   1.000
_cell.angle_alpha   90.00
_cell.angle_beta   90.00
_cell.angle_gamma   90.00
#
_symmetry.space_group_name_H-M   'P 1'
#
loop_
_entity.id
_entity.type
_entity.pdbx_description
1 polymer ?
#
loop_
_entity_poly.entity_id
_entity_poly.type
_entity_poly.pdbx_seq_one_letter_code
_entity_poly.pdbx_strand_id
1 'polypeptide(L)'
;MQSFRKEKEENGQNKAYGDDESTAMLTQELLVMATELSRTLSCDGEEASEHLLNLSPFEMKNLLYHILSGKEFAINSVSAPSAEPDRQGQWLRRRRLDGALNRVPRDFYPRVWAVLEKCQGLVIQGKVLQPNLTQEMTSGELKFALAVETVLNSIPQPEYRQLVVEALMVLTLVVEYKAIRINGDATLCCAKAERYGGDSLLCGGAAGVCQHLYDSAPSGSYGTMTYLARAVAAMLASNGTTDNIECTIT
;
A
#
# COMPACT_ATOMS: atom_id res chain seq x y z
N MET A 1 -43.35 56.73 3.19
CA MET A 1 -42.41 55.89 2.43
C MET A 1 -41.02 56.07 3.00
N GLN A 2 -40.26 54.99 3.07
CA GLN A 2 -38.93 54.79 3.70
C GLN A 2 -38.96 54.31 5.17
N SER A 3 -38.46 53.09 5.37
CA SER A 3 -37.41 52.85 6.37
C SER A 3 -36.61 51.60 5.98
N PHE A 4 -35.30 51.80 5.86
CA PHE A 4 -34.22 50.80 5.74
C PHE A 4 -33.69 50.51 7.15
N ARG A 5 -33.49 49.24 7.53
CA ARG A 5 -32.23 48.74 8.13
C ARG A 5 -32.24 47.22 8.30
N LYS A 6 -31.13 46.60 7.88
CA LYS A 6 -30.71 45.21 8.13
C LYS A 6 -29.96 45.11 9.46
N GLU A 7 -30.22 44.04 10.21
CA GLU A 7 -29.33 43.31 11.13
C GLU A 7 -29.62 41.81 10.84
N LYS A 8 -28.69 40.96 10.35
CA LYS A 8 -27.66 40.18 11.09
C LYS A 8 -28.25 39.55 12.36
N GLU A 9 -28.20 38.26 12.64
CA GLU A 9 -27.12 37.27 12.51
C GLU A 9 -27.65 35.84 12.82
N GLU A 10 -26.88 34.81 12.43
CA GLU A 10 -26.93 33.39 12.87
C GLU A 10 -28.12 32.52 12.37
N ASN A 11 -27.94 31.30 11.84
CA ASN A 11 -27.11 30.22 12.39
C ASN A 11 -26.69 29.18 11.32
N GLY A 12 -25.54 28.56 11.54
CA GLY A 12 -24.76 27.81 10.56
C GLY A 12 -25.28 26.44 10.14
N GLN A 13 -24.90 26.05 8.93
CA GLN A 13 -24.68 24.65 8.59
C GLN A 13 -23.20 24.48 8.26
N ASN A 14 -22.51 23.86 9.21
CA ASN A 14 -21.15 23.35 9.09
C ASN A 14 -21.02 22.50 7.83
N LYS A 15 -20.28 23.00 6.83
CA LYS A 15 -19.77 22.18 5.74
C LYS A 15 -18.53 21.48 6.25
N ALA A 16 -18.72 20.35 6.93
CA ALA A 16 -17.64 19.56 7.51
C ALA A 16 -17.84 18.06 7.22
N TYR A 17 -17.36 17.60 6.07
CA TYR A 17 -16.70 16.30 5.92
C TYR A 17 -15.99 16.29 4.56
N GLY A 18 -14.71 15.96 4.57
CA GLY A 18 -13.82 16.06 3.41
C GLY A 18 -14.17 15.07 2.29
N ASP A 19 -13.77 15.47 1.09
CA ASP A 19 -13.79 14.78 -0.20
C ASP A 19 -14.04 13.26 -0.15
N ASP A 20 -15.02 12.80 -0.94
CA ASP A 20 -15.51 11.41 -1.03
C ASP A 20 -14.40 10.36 -1.13
N GLU A 21 -13.24 10.70 -1.70
CA GLU A 21 -12.09 9.83 -1.90
C GLU A 21 -11.31 9.53 -0.60
N SER A 22 -11.13 10.53 0.28
CA SER A 22 -10.49 10.33 1.58
C SER A 22 -11.37 9.50 2.51
N THR A 23 -12.69 9.73 2.44
CA THR A 23 -13.68 8.96 3.19
C THR A 23 -13.73 7.51 2.71
N ALA A 24 -13.73 7.27 1.40
CA ALA A 24 -13.69 5.94 0.82
C ALA A 24 -12.42 5.17 1.24
N MET A 25 -11.26 5.82 1.23
CA MET A 25 -10.00 5.20 1.68
C MET A 25 -10.08 4.77 3.15
N LEU A 26 -10.50 5.66 4.05
CA LEU A 26 -10.62 5.33 5.48
C LEU A 26 -11.62 4.18 5.72
N THR A 27 -12.73 4.14 4.97
CA THR A 27 -13.68 3.03 5.07
C THR A 27 -13.07 1.70 4.62
N GLN A 28 -12.21 1.71 3.60
CA GLN A 28 -11.52 0.51 3.12
C GLN A 28 -10.49 0.02 4.14
N GLU A 29 -9.75 0.93 4.78
CA GLU A 29 -8.78 0.59 5.82
C GLU A 29 -9.46 -0.04 7.05
N LEU A 30 -10.58 0.56 7.49
CA LEU A 30 -11.41 0.03 8.56
C LEU A 30 -11.95 -1.37 8.23
N LEU A 31 -12.44 -1.55 6.99
CA LEU A 31 -13.01 -2.82 6.53
C LEU A 31 -11.97 -3.94 6.51
N VAL A 32 -10.73 -3.66 6.09
CA VAL A 32 -9.64 -4.63 6.13
C VAL A 32 -9.36 -5.10 7.56
N MET A 33 -9.26 -4.17 8.51
CA MET A 33 -9.03 -4.52 9.91
C MET A 33 -10.21 -5.31 10.51
N ALA A 34 -11.45 -4.91 10.22
CA ALA A 34 -12.65 -5.60 10.69
C ALA A 34 -12.77 -7.03 10.12
N THR A 35 -12.41 -7.22 8.85
CA THR A 35 -12.42 -8.53 8.19
C THR A 35 -11.41 -9.47 8.85
N GLU A 36 -10.21 -8.99 9.17
CA GLU A 36 -9.19 -9.81 9.83
C GLU A 36 -9.55 -10.12 11.30
N LEU A 37 -10.21 -9.19 11.99
CA LEU A 37 -10.78 -9.43 13.32
C LEU A 37 -11.81 -10.56 13.31
N SER A 38 -12.82 -10.45 12.43
CA SER A 38 -13.90 -11.42 12.29
C SER A 38 -13.36 -12.81 11.98
N ARG A 39 -12.39 -12.89 11.06
CA ARG A 39 -11.73 -14.14 10.68
C ARG A 39 -10.94 -14.76 11.83
N THR A 40 -10.20 -13.95 12.58
CA THR A 40 -9.38 -14.44 13.70
C THR A 40 -10.24 -14.95 14.85
N LEU A 41 -11.39 -14.31 15.09
CA LEU A 41 -12.35 -14.69 16.13
C LEU A 41 -13.34 -15.77 15.67
N SER A 42 -13.34 -16.11 14.37
CA SER A 42 -14.30 -17.06 13.77
C SER A 42 -15.77 -16.70 14.04
N CYS A 43 -16.09 -15.40 14.02
CA CYS A 43 -17.42 -14.87 14.27
C CYS A 43 -17.83 -13.85 13.20
N ASP A 44 -19.09 -13.42 13.22
CA ASP A 44 -19.56 -12.35 12.34
C ASP A 44 -19.05 -10.96 12.78
N GLY A 45 -19.23 -9.96 11.90
CA GLY A 45 -18.67 -8.62 12.10
C GLY A 45 -19.25 -7.84 13.29
N GLU A 46 -20.48 -8.13 13.72
CA GLU A 46 -21.08 -7.46 14.89
C GLU A 46 -20.60 -8.13 16.19
N GLU A 47 -20.58 -9.46 16.22
CA GLU A 47 -20.11 -10.27 17.35
C GLU A 47 -18.62 -10.07 17.65
N ALA A 48 -17.79 -9.82 16.63
CA ALA A 48 -16.35 -9.59 16.78
C ALA A 48 -16.03 -8.43 17.73
N SER A 49 -16.83 -7.36 17.67
CA SER A 49 -16.63 -6.16 18.49
C SER A 49 -16.96 -6.42 19.97
N GLU A 50 -18.06 -7.12 20.25
CA GLU A 50 -18.45 -7.51 21.60
C GLU A 50 -17.44 -8.50 22.20
N HIS A 51 -17.00 -9.49 21.40
CA HIS A 51 -16.00 -10.45 21.84
C HIS A 51 -14.68 -9.76 22.19
N LEU A 52 -14.25 -8.78 21.39
CA LEU A 52 -13.03 -8.00 21.66
C LEU A 52 -13.11 -7.20 22.96
N LEU A 53 -14.27 -6.60 23.25
CA LEU A 53 -14.50 -5.84 24.49
C LEU A 53 -14.55 -6.75 25.73
N ASN A 54 -14.88 -8.02 25.57
CA ASN A 54 -14.94 -9.02 26.64
C ASN A 54 -13.59 -9.72 26.91
N LEU A 55 -12.56 -9.48 26.10
CA LEU A 55 -11.22 -10.02 26.33
C LEU A 55 -10.51 -9.32 27.49
N SER A 56 -9.71 -10.07 28.25
CA SER A 56 -8.79 -9.44 29.20
C SER A 56 -7.73 -8.60 28.47
N PRO A 57 -7.11 -7.60 29.12
CA PRO A 57 -6.06 -6.78 28.49
C PRO A 57 -4.89 -7.59 27.93
N PHE A 58 -4.57 -8.74 28.53
CA PHE A 58 -3.53 -9.64 28.05
C PHE A 58 -3.94 -10.36 26.76
N GLU A 59 -5.17 -10.87 26.70
CA GLU A 59 -5.70 -11.54 25.51
C GLU A 59 -5.90 -10.55 24.36
N MET A 60 -6.42 -9.37 24.65
CA MET A 60 -6.56 -8.29 23.66
C MET A 60 -5.20 -7.89 23.07
N LYS A 61 -4.17 -7.73 23.91
CA LYS A 61 -2.80 -7.46 23.45
C LYS A 61 -2.30 -8.57 22.51
N ASN A 62 -2.50 -9.83 22.89
CA ASN A 62 -2.03 -10.96 22.09
C ASN A 62 -2.79 -11.06 20.76
N LEU A 63 -4.10 -10.84 20.77
CA LEU A 63 -4.95 -10.81 19.58
C LEU A 63 -4.54 -9.68 18.62
N LEU A 64 -4.39 -8.46 19.13
CA LEU A 64 -3.96 -7.32 18.33
C LEU A 64 -2.55 -7.54 17.78
N TYR A 65 -1.62 -8.05 18.60
CA TYR A 65 -0.29 -8.41 18.12
C TYR A 65 -0.37 -9.45 17.00
N HIS A 66 -1.25 -10.45 17.14
CA HIS A 66 -1.45 -11.50 16.15
C HIS A 66 -1.95 -10.90 14.81
N ILE A 67 -3.05 -10.15 14.82
CA ILE A 67 -3.63 -9.50 13.63
C ILE A 67 -2.61 -8.55 12.99
N LEU A 68 -2.02 -7.66 13.77
CA LEU A 68 -1.07 -6.67 13.26
C LEU A 68 0.25 -7.30 12.81
N SER A 69 0.63 -8.46 13.32
CA SER A 69 1.83 -9.19 12.88
C SER A 69 1.61 -9.99 11.59
N GLY A 70 0.36 -10.19 11.15
CA GLY A 70 0.01 -10.99 9.97
C GLY A 70 0.54 -12.42 10.01
N LYS A 71 0.98 -12.90 11.18
CA LYS A 71 1.44 -14.27 11.42
C LYS A 71 0.30 -15.05 12.04
N GLU A 72 -0.34 -15.97 11.33
CA GLU A 72 -1.34 -16.88 11.89
C GLU A 72 -0.78 -17.65 13.09
N PHE A 73 -1.28 -17.34 14.29
CA PHE A 73 -1.19 -18.23 15.44
C PHE A 73 -2.54 -18.93 15.54
N ALA A 74 -2.52 -20.27 15.57
CA ALA A 74 -3.67 -21.02 16.02
C ALA A 74 -3.94 -20.61 17.47
N ILE A 75 -4.97 -19.79 17.69
CA ILE A 75 -5.56 -19.65 19.02
C ILE A 75 -6.12 -21.03 19.31
N ASN A 76 -5.53 -21.75 20.26
CA ASN A 76 -6.06 -23.03 20.74
C ASN A 76 -7.42 -22.76 21.41
N SER A 77 -8.47 -22.58 20.61
CA SER A 77 -9.81 -22.89 21.05
C SER A 77 -9.86 -24.40 21.21
N VAL A 78 -10.31 -24.80 22.40
CA VAL A 78 -10.55 -26.19 22.74
C VAL A 78 -11.45 -26.80 21.65
N SER A 79 -10.98 -27.89 21.04
CA SER A 79 -11.68 -28.79 20.12
C SER A 79 -12.05 -28.30 18.70
N ALA A 80 -11.11 -28.47 17.76
CA ALA A 80 -11.39 -29.04 16.43
C ALA A 80 -10.10 -29.68 15.85
N PRO A 81 -10.17 -30.88 15.24
CA PRO A 81 -8.98 -31.58 14.76
C PRO A 81 -8.52 -31.06 13.39
N SER A 82 -7.21 -30.81 13.28
CA SER A 82 -6.38 -30.87 12.06
C SER A 82 -7.02 -30.36 10.75
N ALA A 83 -7.11 -29.04 10.59
CA ALA A 83 -7.02 -28.43 9.27
C ALA A 83 -5.63 -27.79 9.18
N GLU A 84 -4.83 -28.17 8.18
CA GLU A 84 -3.61 -27.44 7.83
C GLU A 84 -3.93 -25.94 7.78
N PRO A 85 -3.14 -25.05 8.42
CA PRO A 85 -3.41 -23.62 8.36
C PRO A 85 -3.41 -23.22 6.90
N ASP A 86 -4.53 -22.66 6.45
CA ASP A 86 -4.79 -22.34 5.05
C ASP A 86 -3.76 -21.31 4.58
N ARG A 87 -2.64 -21.80 4.02
CA ARG A 87 -1.50 -20.98 3.58
C ARG A 87 -1.90 -20.05 2.45
N GLN A 88 -3.02 -20.35 1.78
CA GLN A 88 -3.59 -19.55 0.72
C GLN A 88 -4.17 -18.24 1.28
N GLY A 89 -3.82 -17.14 0.65
CA GLY A 89 -4.20 -15.78 1.01
C GLY A 89 -3.34 -15.14 2.10
N GLN A 90 -2.36 -15.83 2.70
CA GLN A 90 -1.56 -15.29 3.80
C GLN A 90 -0.85 -13.98 3.43
N TRP A 91 -0.23 -13.93 2.25
CA TRP A 91 0.52 -12.77 1.82
C TRP A 91 -0.40 -11.66 1.34
N LEU A 92 -1.51 -12.01 0.69
CA LEU A 92 -2.53 -11.03 0.31
C LEU A 92 -3.12 -10.34 1.53
N ARG A 93 -3.47 -11.09 2.58
CA ARG A 93 -3.94 -10.55 3.87
C ARG A 93 -2.90 -9.65 4.50
N ARG A 94 -1.64 -10.10 4.55
CA ARG A 94 -0.52 -9.31 5.09
C ARG A 94 -0.36 -7.98 4.34
N ARG A 95 -0.42 -7.99 3.00
CA ARG A 95 -0.35 -6.78 2.18
C ARG A 95 -1.53 -5.85 2.40
N ARG A 96 -2.75 -6.38 2.53
CA ARG A 96 -3.93 -5.56 2.85
C ARG A 96 -3.78 -4.85 4.20
N LEU A 97 -3.35 -5.58 5.23
CA LEU A 97 -3.10 -5.01 6.56
C LEU A 97 -1.97 -3.97 6.54
N ASP A 98 -0.84 -4.30 5.91
CA ASP A 98 0.31 -3.39 5.84
C ASP A 98 -0.02 -2.14 5.02
N GLY A 99 -0.77 -2.29 3.92
CA GLY A 99 -1.26 -1.18 3.10
C GLY A 99 -2.22 -0.28 3.88
N ALA A 100 -3.21 -0.87 4.56
CA ALA A 100 -4.20 -0.12 5.33
C ALA A 100 -3.59 0.62 6.53
N LEU A 101 -2.49 0.11 7.08
CA LEU A 101 -1.77 0.75 8.19
C LEU A 101 -0.61 1.64 7.72
N ASN A 102 -0.42 1.81 6.41
CA ASN A 102 0.74 2.49 5.82
C ASN A 102 2.09 2.01 6.39
N ARG A 103 2.18 0.71 6.68
CA ARG A 103 3.38 0.09 7.21
C ARG A 103 4.36 -0.16 6.08
N VAL A 104 5.58 0.33 6.27
CA VAL A 104 6.68 0.18 5.31
C VAL A 104 7.86 -0.57 5.95
N PRO A 105 8.76 -1.16 5.15
CA PRO A 105 10.01 -1.74 5.63
C PRO A 105 10.88 -0.73 6.37
N ARG A 106 11.85 -1.24 7.16
CA ARG A 106 12.85 -0.40 7.81
C ARG A 106 13.67 0.36 6.77
N ASP A 107 14.04 1.59 7.12
CA ASP A 107 14.81 2.51 6.29
C ASP A 107 14.14 2.86 4.94
N PHE A 108 12.84 2.60 4.78
CA PHE A 108 12.11 2.88 3.54
C PHE A 108 12.25 4.34 3.12
N TYR A 109 11.89 5.31 3.97
CA TYR A 109 11.98 6.73 3.60
C TYR A 109 13.41 7.18 3.30
N PRO A 110 14.43 6.86 4.12
CA PRO A 110 15.80 7.17 3.77
C PRO A 110 16.28 6.59 2.44
N ARG A 111 15.85 5.37 2.11
CA ARG A 111 16.17 4.73 0.82
C ARG A 111 15.47 5.42 -0.35
N VAL A 112 14.18 5.75 -0.22
CA VAL A 112 13.43 6.49 -1.24
C VAL A 112 14.04 7.88 -1.46
N TRP A 113 14.46 8.56 -0.40
CA TRP A 113 15.19 9.83 -0.49
C TRP A 113 16.47 9.69 -1.31
N ALA A 114 17.28 8.65 -1.06
CA ALA A 114 18.51 8.40 -1.81
C ALA A 114 18.28 8.05 -3.30
N VAL A 115 17.10 7.52 -3.64
CA VAL A 115 16.67 7.37 -5.04
C VAL A 115 16.30 8.72 -5.63
N LEU A 116 15.50 9.51 -4.92
CA LEU A 116 15.01 10.80 -5.38
C LEU A 116 16.13 11.82 -5.58
N GLU A 117 17.22 11.74 -4.81
CA GLU A 117 18.45 12.52 -5.06
C GLU A 117 19.08 12.25 -6.43
N LYS A 118 18.77 11.11 -7.04
CA LYS A 118 19.41 10.63 -8.28
C LYS A 118 18.48 10.62 -9.49
N CYS A 119 17.21 10.98 -9.34
CA CYS A 119 16.24 11.08 -10.44
C CYS A 119 15.56 12.46 -10.47
N GLN A 120 14.90 12.84 -11.58
CA GLN A 120 14.20 14.14 -11.68
C GLN A 120 12.78 14.10 -11.11
N GLY A 121 12.47 13.08 -10.32
CA GLY A 121 11.18 12.85 -9.69
C GLY A 121 10.81 11.37 -9.65
N LEU A 122 9.87 11.02 -8.78
CA LEU A 122 9.22 9.71 -8.74
C LEU A 122 7.72 9.92 -8.91
N VAL A 123 7.19 9.56 -10.06
CA VAL A 123 5.77 9.48 -10.32
C VAL A 123 5.25 8.16 -9.75
N ILE A 124 4.16 8.22 -8.99
CA ILE A 124 3.45 7.06 -8.45
C ILE A 124 1.96 7.32 -8.69
N GLN A 125 1.30 6.45 -9.46
CA GLN A 125 -0.12 6.55 -9.80
C GLN A 125 -0.50 7.95 -10.32
N GLY A 126 0.34 8.53 -11.18
CA GLY A 126 0.16 9.86 -11.76
C GLY A 126 0.47 11.06 -10.85
N LYS A 127 0.82 10.84 -9.57
CA LYS A 127 1.33 11.89 -8.66
C LYS A 127 2.85 11.92 -8.65
N VAL A 128 3.46 13.11 -8.69
CA VAL A 128 4.92 13.27 -8.75
C VAL A 128 5.50 13.67 -7.40
N LEU A 129 6.40 12.85 -6.86
CA LEU A 129 7.35 13.25 -5.82
C LEU A 129 8.46 14.07 -6.48
N GLN A 130 8.49 15.36 -6.17
CA GLN A 130 9.40 16.30 -6.81
C GLN A 130 10.82 16.18 -6.23
N PRO A 131 11.87 16.33 -7.05
CA PRO A 131 13.25 16.19 -6.62
C PRO A 131 13.73 17.29 -5.66
N ASN A 132 13.12 18.48 -5.68
CA ASN A 132 13.45 19.57 -4.75
C ASN A 132 13.22 19.21 -3.28
N LEU A 133 12.37 18.22 -2.99
CA LEU A 133 12.16 17.71 -1.63
C LEU A 133 13.48 17.27 -0.97
N THR A 134 14.45 16.76 -1.74
CA THR A 134 15.76 16.35 -1.19
C THR A 134 16.69 17.53 -0.91
N GLN A 135 16.45 18.68 -1.55
CA GLN A 135 17.23 19.91 -1.34
C GLN A 135 16.70 20.72 -0.15
N GLU A 136 15.40 20.64 0.11
CA GLU A 136 14.74 21.37 1.19
C GLU A 136 14.75 20.60 2.51
N MET A 137 15.00 19.28 2.48
CA MET A 137 14.72 18.38 3.60
C MET A 137 15.69 17.19 3.66
N THR A 138 15.91 16.67 4.87
CA THR A 138 16.75 15.48 5.08
C THR A 138 15.94 14.17 5.05
N SER A 139 16.64 13.07 4.78
CA SER A 139 16.07 11.71 4.72
C SER A 139 15.37 11.22 6.00
N GLY A 140 15.70 11.81 7.16
CA GLY A 140 15.12 11.49 8.46
C GLY A 140 14.01 12.43 8.91
N GLU A 141 13.68 13.46 8.13
CA GLU A 141 12.64 14.43 8.51
C GLU A 141 11.23 13.88 8.28
N LEU A 142 10.35 14.08 9.26
CA LEU A 142 8.96 13.64 9.21
C LEU A 142 8.23 14.22 7.99
N LYS A 143 8.48 15.48 7.65
CA LYS A 143 7.78 16.14 6.53
C LYS A 143 8.14 15.47 5.18
N PHE A 144 9.32 14.86 5.02
CA PHE A 144 9.66 14.09 3.81
C PHE A 144 8.87 12.78 3.78
N ALA A 145 8.83 12.07 4.91
CA ALA A 145 8.01 10.87 5.05
C ALA A 145 6.53 11.15 4.74
N LEU A 146 5.96 12.24 5.26
CA LEU A 146 4.59 12.67 4.97
C LEU A 146 4.36 12.96 3.48
N ALA A 147 5.33 13.53 2.77
CA ALA A 147 5.21 13.76 1.33
C ALA A 147 5.13 12.43 0.56
N VAL A 148 5.98 11.46 0.91
CA VAL A 148 5.95 10.10 0.33
C VAL A 148 4.65 9.39 0.68
N GLU A 149 4.21 9.45 1.93
CA GLU A 149 2.94 8.87 2.39
C GLU A 149 1.74 9.48 1.67
N THR A 150 1.71 10.78 1.46
CA THR A 150 0.63 11.47 0.73
C THR A 150 0.49 10.95 -0.70
N VAL A 151 1.62 10.63 -1.33
CA VAL A 151 1.63 10.04 -2.67
C VAL A 151 1.21 8.57 -2.61
N LEU A 152 1.72 7.76 -1.68
CA LEU A 152 1.29 6.36 -1.54
C LEU A 152 -0.21 6.22 -1.18
N ASN A 153 -0.75 7.15 -0.39
CA ASN A 153 -2.15 7.19 0.00
C ASN A 153 -3.10 7.57 -1.15
N SER A 154 -2.59 8.00 -2.30
CA SER A 154 -3.46 8.12 -3.47
C SER A 154 -3.89 6.76 -4.01
N ILE A 155 -3.15 5.70 -3.68
CA ILE A 155 -3.46 4.35 -4.11
C ILE A 155 -4.59 3.82 -3.21
N PRO A 156 -5.80 3.57 -3.73
CA PRO A 156 -6.93 3.20 -2.88
C PRO A 156 -6.83 1.74 -2.43
N GLN A 157 -6.27 0.84 -3.24
CA GLN A 157 -6.16 -0.56 -2.86
C GLN A 157 -4.91 -0.82 -2.00
N PRO A 158 -5.05 -1.24 -0.72
CA PRO A 158 -3.93 -1.41 0.18
C PRO A 158 -2.96 -2.51 -0.27
N GLU A 159 -3.46 -3.59 -0.88
CA GLU A 159 -2.61 -4.63 -1.46
C GLU A 159 -1.75 -4.11 -2.61
N TYR A 160 -2.26 -3.16 -3.40
CA TYR A 160 -1.51 -2.53 -4.48
C TYR A 160 -0.49 -1.54 -3.96
N ARG A 161 -0.88 -0.73 -2.96
CA ARG A 161 0.02 0.18 -2.23
C ARG A 161 1.26 -0.57 -1.71
N GLN A 162 1.09 -1.79 -1.19
CA GLN A 162 2.22 -2.61 -0.73
C GLN A 162 3.09 -3.17 -1.85
N LEU A 163 2.52 -3.57 -3.00
CA LEU A 163 3.35 -3.94 -4.15
C LEU A 163 4.18 -2.74 -4.66
N VAL A 164 3.64 -1.52 -4.60
CA VAL A 164 4.39 -0.30 -4.93
C VAL A 164 5.52 -0.06 -3.91
N VAL A 165 5.28 -0.27 -2.61
CA VAL A 165 6.33 -0.21 -1.58
C VAL A 165 7.43 -1.24 -1.86
N GLU A 166 7.07 -2.48 -2.19
CA GLU A 166 8.03 -3.52 -2.59
C GLU A 166 8.83 -3.12 -3.84
N ALA A 167 8.16 -2.56 -4.86
CA ALA A 167 8.80 -2.09 -6.09
C ALA A 167 9.79 -0.94 -5.82
N LEU A 168 9.42 0.03 -4.97
CA LEU A 168 10.32 1.10 -4.52
C LEU A 168 11.54 0.53 -3.79
N MET A 169 11.36 -0.49 -2.96
CA MET A 169 12.49 -1.16 -2.30
C MET A 169 13.41 -1.84 -3.31
N VAL A 170 12.88 -2.53 -4.33
CA VAL A 170 13.70 -3.08 -5.41
C VAL A 170 14.44 -1.97 -6.17
N LEU A 171 13.76 -0.86 -6.48
CA LEU A 171 14.34 0.29 -7.16
C LEU A 171 15.53 0.85 -6.36
N THR A 172 15.44 0.90 -5.03
CA THR A 172 16.53 1.36 -4.18
C THR A 172 17.77 0.47 -4.30
N LEU A 173 17.60 -0.85 -4.37
CA LEU A 173 18.71 -1.80 -4.54
C LEU A 173 19.41 -1.62 -5.89
N VAL A 174 18.63 -1.37 -6.94
CA VAL A 174 19.16 -1.14 -8.30
C VAL A 174 19.97 0.16 -8.36
N VAL A 175 19.48 1.21 -7.71
CA VAL A 175 20.15 2.53 -7.64
C VAL A 175 21.39 2.51 -6.72
N GLU A 176 21.39 1.69 -5.67
CA GLU A 176 22.53 1.50 -4.76
C GLU A 176 23.68 0.70 -5.40
N TYR A 177 23.39 -0.33 -6.21
CA TYR A 177 24.40 -1.23 -6.79
C TYR A 177 25.07 -0.73 -8.09
N LYS A 178 24.81 0.52 -8.50
CA LYS A 178 25.35 1.19 -9.72
C LYS A 178 25.12 0.42 -11.03
N ALA A 179 23.98 0.68 -11.66
CA ALA A 179 23.95 1.04 -13.08
C ALA A 179 22.60 1.72 -13.39
N ILE A 180 22.67 2.89 -14.03
CA ILE A 180 21.60 3.50 -14.84
C ILE A 180 20.73 4.56 -14.13
N ARG A 181 20.64 5.69 -14.85
CA ARG A 181 19.65 6.75 -14.77
C ARG A 181 18.29 6.17 -15.20
N ILE A 182 17.39 5.92 -14.26
CA ILE A 182 16.22 5.06 -14.47
C ILE A 182 15.07 5.83 -15.10
N ASN A 183 14.85 5.66 -16.41
CA ASN A 183 13.59 6.00 -17.07
C ASN A 183 12.72 4.76 -17.15
N GLY A 184 11.60 4.72 -16.41
CA GLY A 184 10.65 3.65 -16.60
C GLY A 184 9.66 3.44 -15.48
N ASP A 185 8.66 2.65 -15.85
CA ASP A 185 7.53 2.29 -15.02
C ASP A 185 7.66 0.90 -14.43
N ALA A 186 7.70 0.84 -13.10
CA ALA A 186 7.94 -0.39 -12.35
C ALA A 186 6.70 -1.30 -12.30
N THR A 187 5.52 -0.85 -12.75
CA THR A 187 4.28 -1.64 -12.67
C THR A 187 3.97 -2.40 -13.97
N LEU A 188 4.61 -2.04 -15.08
CA LEU A 188 4.32 -2.61 -16.41
C LEU A 188 4.84 -4.04 -16.68
N CYS A 189 5.51 -4.70 -15.73
CA CYS A 189 5.90 -6.11 -15.92
C CYS A 189 4.93 -7.11 -15.25
N CYS A 190 3.95 -6.63 -14.48
CA CYS A 190 2.93 -7.48 -13.85
C CYS A 190 1.53 -7.26 -14.42
N ALA A 191 1.35 -6.26 -15.30
CA ALA A 191 0.13 -6.05 -16.06
C ALA A 191 0.32 -6.55 -17.50
N LYS A 192 -0.66 -7.31 -17.98
CA LYS A 192 -0.72 -7.88 -19.33
C LYS A 192 -0.49 -6.77 -20.36
N ALA A 193 0.53 -6.91 -21.22
CA ALA A 193 0.69 -6.04 -22.38
C ALA A 193 -0.58 -6.16 -23.24
N GLU A 194 -1.24 -5.04 -23.55
CA GLU A 194 -2.36 -5.02 -24.49
C GLU A 194 -1.88 -5.46 -25.88
N ARG A 195 -1.82 -6.76 -26.16
CA ARG A 195 -1.92 -7.32 -27.52
C ARG A 195 -2.54 -8.72 -27.48
N TYR A 196 -3.54 -8.90 -28.35
CA TYR A 196 -4.32 -10.11 -28.66
C TYR A 196 -5.49 -10.47 -27.72
N GLY A 197 -6.68 -10.03 -28.16
CA GLY A 197 -7.90 -10.84 -28.26
C GLY A 197 -8.28 -11.72 -27.08
N GLY A 198 -9.26 -11.25 -26.31
CA GLY A 198 -10.24 -12.11 -25.63
C GLY A 198 -9.67 -13.12 -24.65
N ASP A 199 -9.24 -12.65 -23.48
CA ASP A 199 -9.63 -13.32 -22.24
C ASP A 199 -9.45 -12.35 -21.06
N SER A 200 -10.51 -12.22 -20.27
CA SER A 200 -10.48 -11.57 -18.96
C SER A 200 -9.36 -12.22 -18.14
N LEU A 201 -8.59 -11.45 -17.37
CA LEU A 201 -7.68 -12.07 -16.39
C LEU A 201 -8.52 -12.95 -15.47
N LEU A 202 -8.38 -14.28 -15.62
CA LEU A 202 -9.20 -15.29 -14.93
C LEU A 202 -9.06 -15.24 -13.39
N CYS A 203 -8.13 -14.44 -12.85
CA CYS A 203 -7.74 -14.45 -11.45
C CYS A 203 -8.16 -13.21 -10.62
N GLY A 204 -9.07 -12.35 -11.10
CA GLY A 204 -9.89 -11.47 -10.25
C GLY A 204 -9.20 -10.48 -9.29
N GLY A 205 -7.94 -10.09 -9.51
CA GLY A 205 -7.23 -9.18 -8.61
C GLY A 205 -7.43 -7.70 -8.90
N ALA A 206 -7.03 -6.84 -7.94
CA ALA A 206 -7.14 -5.39 -8.01
C ALA A 206 -6.11 -4.75 -8.97
N ALA A 207 -6.36 -3.52 -9.42
CA ALA A 207 -5.46 -2.71 -10.24
C ALA A 207 -4.89 -3.43 -11.50
N GLY A 208 -5.65 -4.39 -12.06
CA GLY A 208 -5.21 -5.19 -13.22
C GLY A 208 -4.12 -6.23 -12.90
N VAL A 209 -3.83 -6.46 -11.62
CA VAL A 209 -2.84 -7.44 -11.15
C VAL A 209 -3.53 -8.72 -10.70
N CYS A 210 -2.91 -9.87 -10.97
CA CYS A 210 -3.47 -11.16 -10.60
C CYS A 210 -3.49 -11.41 -9.08
N GLN A 211 -4.58 -11.97 -8.54
CA GLN A 211 -4.69 -12.30 -7.11
C GLN A 211 -3.57 -13.22 -6.60
N HIS A 212 -3.09 -14.15 -7.43
CA HIS A 212 -1.96 -15.03 -7.06
C HIS A 212 -0.65 -14.28 -6.87
N LEU A 213 -0.43 -13.17 -7.59
CA LEU A 213 0.76 -12.34 -7.38
C LEU A 213 0.66 -11.62 -6.03
N TYR A 214 -0.52 -11.11 -5.69
CA TYR A 214 -0.78 -10.52 -4.37
C TYR A 214 -0.65 -11.53 -3.22
N ASP A 215 -0.78 -12.83 -3.49
CA ASP A 215 -0.59 -13.87 -2.49
C ASP A 215 0.80 -14.55 -2.54
N SER A 216 1.70 -14.05 -3.38
CA SER A 216 3.07 -14.55 -3.44
C SER A 216 3.94 -13.90 -2.37
N ALA A 217 4.82 -14.67 -1.73
CA ALA A 217 5.77 -14.16 -0.74
C ALA A 217 6.66 -13.05 -1.34
N PRO A 218 7.15 -12.07 -0.55
CA PRO A 218 8.07 -11.06 -1.05
C PRO A 218 9.39 -11.69 -1.53
N SER A 219 9.92 -12.67 -0.79
CA SER A 219 11.22 -13.30 -1.06
C SER A 219 11.10 -14.70 -1.67
N GLY A 220 12.22 -15.21 -2.17
CA GLY A 220 12.33 -16.55 -2.75
C GLY A 220 12.34 -16.55 -4.29
N SER A 221 12.64 -17.72 -4.88
CA SER A 221 12.80 -17.87 -6.33
C SER A 221 11.54 -17.54 -7.14
N TYR A 222 10.37 -17.62 -6.51
CA TYR A 222 9.06 -17.27 -7.07
C TYR A 222 8.37 -16.15 -6.27
N GLY A 223 9.13 -15.40 -5.47
CA GLY A 223 8.59 -14.28 -4.70
C GLY A 223 8.43 -13.04 -5.56
N THR A 224 7.54 -12.13 -5.13
CA THR A 224 7.22 -10.89 -5.86
C THR A 224 8.46 -10.02 -6.09
N MET A 225 9.38 -9.91 -5.11
CA MET A 225 10.61 -9.11 -5.28
C MET A 225 11.49 -9.65 -6.41
N THR A 226 11.50 -10.96 -6.66
CA THR A 226 12.25 -11.56 -7.78
C THR A 226 11.64 -11.19 -9.13
N TYR A 227 10.30 -11.19 -9.23
CA TYR A 227 9.62 -10.72 -10.44
C TYR A 227 9.82 -9.21 -10.65
N LEU A 228 9.68 -8.41 -9.59
CA LEU A 228 9.92 -6.95 -9.63
C LEU A 228 11.38 -6.62 -9.99
N ALA A 229 12.36 -7.37 -9.47
CA ALA A 229 13.76 -7.17 -9.82
C ALA A 229 14.03 -7.48 -11.30
N ARG A 230 13.45 -8.58 -11.82
CA ARG A 230 13.56 -8.93 -13.25
C ARG A 230 12.88 -7.90 -14.14
N ALA A 231 11.72 -7.40 -13.73
CA ALA A 231 10.97 -6.35 -14.39
C ALA A 231 11.80 -5.07 -14.56
N VAL A 232 12.31 -4.56 -13.43
CA VAL A 232 13.14 -3.36 -13.41
C VAL A 232 14.40 -3.57 -14.26
N ALA A 233 15.07 -4.71 -14.14
CA ALA A 233 16.25 -5.03 -14.96
C ALA A 233 15.94 -5.08 -16.47
N ALA A 234 14.80 -5.66 -16.87
CA ALA A 234 14.38 -5.72 -18.27
C ALA A 234 14.08 -4.32 -18.85
N MET A 235 13.38 -3.48 -18.08
CA MET A 235 13.10 -2.08 -18.45
C MET A 235 14.39 -1.27 -18.64
N LEU A 236 15.37 -1.49 -17.77
CA LEU A 236 16.69 -0.86 -17.85
C LEU A 236 17.48 -1.32 -19.08
N ALA A 237 17.36 -2.59 -19.47
CA ALA A 237 18.02 -3.12 -20.65
C ALA A 237 17.46 -2.56 -21.97
N SER A 238 16.19 -2.13 -21.99
CA SER A 238 15.55 -1.57 -23.20
C SER A 238 15.82 -0.07 -23.45
N ASN A 239 16.18 0.72 -22.43
CA ASN A 239 16.27 2.18 -22.52
C ASN A 239 17.72 2.72 -22.67
N GLY A 240 18.41 2.31 -23.74
CA GLY A 240 19.70 2.88 -24.09
C GLY A 240 19.64 4.39 -24.35
N THR A 241 20.33 5.17 -23.51
CA THR A 241 20.73 6.60 -23.63
C THR A 241 19.82 7.73 -23.10
N THR A 242 20.52 8.75 -22.59
CA THR A 242 20.22 10.02 -21.89
C THR A 242 19.44 11.02 -22.76
N ASP A 243 18.63 11.98 -22.30
CA ASP A 243 18.62 12.84 -21.11
C ASP A 243 17.17 13.21 -20.74
N ASN A 244 16.96 13.55 -19.45
CA ASN A 244 15.71 13.83 -18.74
C ASN A 244 14.89 12.60 -18.34
N ILE A 245 14.61 12.50 -17.03
CA ILE A 245 14.21 11.27 -16.34
C ILE A 245 13.00 11.47 -15.44
N GLU A 246 11.88 10.87 -15.83
CA GLU A 246 10.65 10.79 -15.03
C GLU A 246 10.44 9.30 -14.64
N CYS A 247 10.85 8.92 -13.43
CA CYS A 247 10.62 7.56 -12.92
C CYS A 247 9.13 7.39 -12.65
N THR A 248 8.40 6.46 -13.27
CA THR A 248 6.93 6.45 -13.19
C THR A 248 6.34 5.13 -12.78
N ILE A 249 6.01 4.89 -11.52
CA ILE A 249 5.29 3.68 -11.08
C ILE A 249 3.78 3.91 -11.30
N THR A 250 3.14 3.35 -12.36
CA THR A 250 1.69 3.58 -12.60
C THR A 250 0.79 2.67 -11.78
#